data_AF-A0A2A4EBJ6-F1
#
_entry.id   AF-A0A2A4EBJ6-F1
#
_cell.length_a   1.000
_cell.length_b   1.000
_cell.length_c   1.000
_cell.angle_alpha   90.00
_cell.angle_beta   90.00
_cell.angle_gamma   90.00
#
_symmetry.space_group_name_H-M   'P 1'
#
loop_
_entity.id
_entity.type
_entity.pdbx_description
1 polymer ?
#
loop_
_entity_poly.entity_id
_entity_poly.type
_entity_poly.pdbx_seq_one_letter_code
_entity_poly.pdbx_strand_id
1 'polypeptide(L)'
;MQSAEPDTEGTRQGPMASLVNDPATLDVYLLIHALASSRTPYDARYQSSAWAIMAGFTRFSAMTGAKSKWSRSVTKLTKMGLIRREGSGRSVRYYLLHESGSGDPYTRPKTVDDDRWFSLPHTYWLDGWDQTLGAPEKMMLMIALSSKPTFELPYNRAPIWYGISESTAKRGLTRLAERKPAALLRYQRWEPDAASRTLWRTITSYRLIGKWSARSRAAVMRKQRSDEPVKFRENKEALDLALESALSPPGTLVIPKETKIVERIEGLIDRDRQKELR
;
A
#
# COMPACT_ATOMS: atom_id res chain seq x y z
N MET A 1 8.86 2.12 -9.57
CA MET A 1 8.37 3.24 -10.43
C MET A 1 9.38 3.82 -11.42
N GLN A 2 10.66 3.88 -11.07
CA GLN A 2 11.77 4.05 -12.03
C GLN A 2 12.55 2.74 -12.05
N SER A 3 13.10 2.36 -13.21
CA SER A 3 14.07 1.27 -13.27
C SER A 3 15.35 1.68 -12.53
N ALA A 4 15.93 0.74 -11.77
CA ALA A 4 17.15 0.99 -10.99
C ALA A 4 18.35 1.26 -11.92
N GLU A 5 18.38 0.58 -13.06
CA GLU A 5 19.31 0.82 -14.15
C GLU A 5 18.65 1.65 -15.24
N PRO A 6 19.33 2.69 -15.78
CA PRO A 6 18.89 3.30 -17.03
C PRO A 6 19.05 2.29 -18.16
N ASP A 7 18.03 2.17 -19.02
CA ASP A 7 18.14 1.45 -20.29
C ASP A 7 19.29 2.02 -21.13
N THR A 8 19.66 1.35 -22.23
CA THR A 8 20.72 1.77 -23.16
C THR A 8 20.59 3.21 -23.68
N GLU A 9 19.40 3.81 -23.58
CA GLU A 9 19.11 5.22 -23.94
C GLU A 9 19.15 6.21 -22.75
N GLY A 10 19.54 5.79 -21.54
CA GLY A 10 19.47 6.63 -20.33
C GLY A 10 18.09 6.68 -19.68
N THR A 11 17.14 5.88 -20.20
CA THR A 11 15.72 5.91 -19.88
C THR A 11 15.44 5.06 -18.63
N ARG A 12 14.69 5.58 -17.65
CA ARG A 12 14.36 4.86 -16.40
C ARG A 12 12.90 4.40 -16.37
N GLN A 13 12.37 4.02 -17.53
CA GLN A 13 10.95 3.73 -17.70
C GLN A 13 10.58 2.41 -17.02
N GLY A 14 9.78 2.50 -15.96
CA GLY A 14 9.17 1.31 -15.35
C GLY A 14 7.93 0.84 -16.11
N PRO A 15 7.57 -0.45 -16.02
CA PRO A 15 6.41 -1.03 -16.70
C PRO A 15 5.08 -0.36 -16.30
N MET A 16 5.03 0.26 -15.11
CA MET A 16 3.85 1.00 -14.62
C MET A 16 3.42 2.16 -15.52
N ALA A 17 4.31 2.72 -16.34
CA ALA A 17 3.97 3.79 -17.28
C ALA A 17 2.82 3.38 -18.21
N SER A 18 2.82 2.12 -18.65
CA SER A 18 1.79 1.56 -19.54
C SER A 18 0.41 1.46 -18.89
N LEU A 19 0.33 1.50 -17.56
CA LEU A 19 -0.92 1.42 -16.80
C LEU A 19 -1.71 2.73 -16.79
N VAL A 20 -1.09 3.85 -17.19
CA VAL A 20 -1.79 5.14 -17.34
C VAL A 20 -3.02 5.02 -18.24
N ASN A 21 -2.91 4.23 -19.31
CA ASN A 21 -3.98 4.04 -20.30
C ASN A 21 -5.03 3.00 -19.85
N ASP A 22 -4.79 2.31 -18.73
CA ASP A 22 -5.62 1.23 -18.22
C ASP A 22 -5.86 1.39 -16.70
N PRO A 23 -6.73 2.34 -16.30
CA PRO A 23 -7.02 2.62 -14.90
C PRO A 23 -7.48 1.38 -14.13
N ALA A 24 -8.21 0.48 -14.77
CA ALA A 24 -8.73 -0.72 -14.13
C ALA A 24 -7.59 -1.67 -13.71
N THR A 25 -6.60 -1.86 -14.59
CA THR A 25 -5.44 -2.70 -14.26
C THR A 25 -4.54 -2.02 -13.22
N LEU A 26 -4.43 -0.69 -13.24
CA LEU A 26 -3.75 0.06 -12.19
C LEU A 26 -4.43 -0.15 -10.82
N ASP A 27 -5.75 -0.07 -10.75
CA ASP A 27 -6.49 -0.27 -9.49
C ASP A 27 -6.36 -1.69 -8.95
N VAL A 28 -6.36 -2.69 -9.84
CA VAL A 28 -6.09 -4.08 -9.48
C VAL A 28 -4.70 -4.24 -8.88
N TYR A 29 -3.68 -3.62 -9.49
CA TYR A 29 -2.32 -3.64 -8.96
C TYR A 29 -2.25 -3.01 -7.57
N LEU A 30 -2.82 -1.81 -7.40
CA LEU A 30 -2.83 -1.10 -6.12
C LEU A 30 -3.54 -1.90 -5.03
N LEU A 31 -4.65 -2.55 -5.35
CA LEU A 31 -5.40 -3.38 -4.42
C LEU A 31 -4.60 -4.63 -4.00
N ILE A 32 -3.97 -5.34 -4.94
CA ILE A 32 -3.11 -6.49 -4.63
C ILE A 32 -1.94 -6.02 -3.76
N HIS A 33 -1.30 -4.91 -4.13
CA HIS A 33 -0.18 -4.34 -3.37
C HIS A 33 -0.59 -3.98 -1.94
N ALA A 34 -1.76 -3.39 -1.73
CA ALA A 34 -2.27 -3.04 -0.41
C ALA A 34 -2.41 -4.26 0.51
N LEU A 35 -2.96 -5.36 -0.02
CA LEU A 35 -3.25 -6.55 0.77
C LEU A 35 -2.01 -7.43 0.96
N ALA A 36 -1.16 -7.54 -0.06
CA ALA A 36 0.01 -8.42 -0.04
C ALA A 36 1.26 -7.78 0.60
N SER A 37 1.43 -6.45 0.58
CA SER A 37 2.68 -5.82 1.07
C SER A 37 2.87 -5.84 2.59
N SER A 38 1.86 -6.27 3.36
CA SER A 38 1.85 -6.16 4.81
C SER A 38 2.80 -7.14 5.51
N ARG A 39 2.87 -8.39 5.04
CA ARG A 39 3.55 -9.50 5.74
C ARG A 39 4.25 -10.44 4.78
N THR A 40 5.46 -10.89 5.12
CA THR A 40 6.18 -11.98 4.41
C THR A 40 5.35 -13.27 4.47
N PRO A 41 5.08 -13.96 3.35
CA PRO A 41 5.80 -13.96 2.06
C PRO A 41 5.28 -12.98 0.98
N TYR A 42 4.69 -11.86 1.40
CA TYR A 42 4.14 -10.79 0.56
C TYR A 42 3.11 -11.30 -0.45
N ASP A 43 2.17 -12.10 0.06
CA ASP A 43 1.10 -12.70 -0.69
C ASP A 43 -0.28 -12.31 -0.17
N ALA A 44 -1.27 -12.36 -1.07
CA ALA A 44 -2.67 -12.22 -0.70
C ALA A 44 -3.48 -13.34 -1.36
N ARG A 45 -4.30 -14.04 -0.55
CA ARG A 45 -5.13 -15.15 -0.99
C ARG A 45 -6.58 -14.91 -0.62
N TYR A 46 -7.42 -14.75 -1.64
CA TYR A 46 -8.87 -14.62 -1.49
C TYR A 46 -9.60 -15.35 -2.62
N GLN A 47 -10.93 -15.45 -2.50
CA GLN A 47 -11.76 -15.96 -3.57
C GLN A 47 -11.84 -14.97 -4.73
N SER A 48 -11.96 -15.47 -5.96
CA SER A 48 -12.04 -14.63 -7.17
C SER A 48 -13.21 -13.65 -7.15
N SER A 49 -14.33 -13.99 -6.49
CA SER A 49 -15.46 -13.07 -6.26
C SER A 49 -15.10 -11.94 -5.32
N ALA A 50 -14.41 -12.23 -4.21
CA ALA A 50 -14.00 -11.21 -3.23
C ALA A 50 -13.09 -10.17 -3.88
N TRP A 51 -12.13 -10.61 -4.69
CA TRP A 51 -11.27 -9.72 -5.47
C TRP A 51 -12.06 -8.80 -6.42
N ALA A 52 -13.00 -9.36 -7.18
CA ALA A 52 -13.82 -8.60 -8.11
C ALA A 52 -14.73 -7.56 -7.41
N ILE A 53 -15.25 -7.89 -6.22
CA ILE A 53 -16.03 -6.98 -5.38
C ILE A 53 -15.15 -5.85 -4.84
N MET A 54 -14.00 -6.19 -4.23
CA MET A 54 -13.08 -5.21 -3.65
C MET A 54 -12.51 -4.25 -4.71
N ALA A 55 -12.32 -4.71 -5.94
CA ALA A 55 -11.91 -3.87 -7.07
C ALA A 55 -13.05 -2.97 -7.62
N GLY A 56 -14.25 -3.07 -7.06
CA GLY A 56 -15.42 -2.28 -7.48
C GLY A 56 -16.01 -2.68 -8.85
N PHE A 57 -15.57 -3.79 -9.45
CA PHE A 57 -16.02 -4.20 -10.78
C PHE A 57 -17.47 -4.68 -10.81
N THR A 58 -18.02 -5.08 -9.67
CA THR A 58 -19.42 -5.49 -9.53
C THR A 58 -20.40 -4.30 -9.51
N ARG A 59 -19.93 -3.05 -9.45
CA ARG A 59 -20.80 -1.86 -9.41
C ARG A 59 -21.60 -1.65 -10.69
N PHE A 60 -21.04 -2.05 -11.83
CA PHE A 60 -21.61 -1.82 -13.16
C PHE A 60 -21.73 -3.11 -14.00
N SER A 61 -21.41 -4.26 -13.42
CA SER A 61 -21.43 -5.53 -14.15
C SER A 61 -21.81 -6.70 -13.26
N ALA A 62 -22.46 -7.70 -13.84
CA ALA A 62 -22.73 -8.96 -13.16
C ALA A 62 -21.41 -9.63 -12.71
N MET A 63 -21.49 -10.46 -11.67
CA MET A 63 -20.32 -11.11 -11.06
C MET A 63 -19.41 -11.83 -12.05
N THR A 64 -19.98 -12.47 -13.09
CA THR A 64 -19.21 -13.15 -14.14
C THR A 64 -18.37 -12.18 -14.97
N GLY A 65 -18.93 -11.03 -15.33
CA GLY A 65 -18.20 -9.95 -16.03
C GLY A 65 -17.12 -9.34 -15.14
N ALA A 66 -17.43 -9.10 -13.87
CA ALA A 66 -16.48 -8.55 -12.90
C ALA A 66 -15.27 -9.47 -12.68
N LYS A 67 -15.49 -10.78 -12.50
CA LYS A 67 -14.43 -11.80 -12.43
C LYS A 67 -13.60 -11.87 -13.70
N SER A 68 -14.23 -11.75 -14.86
CA SER A 68 -13.52 -11.75 -16.15
C SER A 68 -12.62 -10.54 -16.30
N LYS A 69 -13.10 -9.35 -15.91
CA LYS A 69 -12.30 -8.12 -15.91
C LYS A 69 -11.10 -8.21 -14.97
N TRP A 70 -11.31 -8.70 -13.75
CA TRP A 70 -10.24 -9.01 -12.80
C TRP A 70 -9.17 -9.93 -13.40
N SER A 71 -9.60 -11.06 -13.99
CA SER A 71 -8.70 -12.04 -14.59
C SER A 71 -7.85 -11.45 -15.73
N ARG A 72 -8.43 -10.60 -16.58
CA ARG A 72 -7.70 -9.91 -17.67
C ARG A 72 -6.66 -8.94 -17.12
N SER A 73 -7.01 -8.13 -16.14
CA SER A 73 -6.07 -7.20 -15.48
C SER A 73 -4.93 -7.95 -14.81
N VAL A 74 -5.22 -9.02 -14.07
CA VAL A 74 -4.19 -9.90 -13.48
C VAL A 74 -3.28 -10.50 -14.53
N THR A 75 -3.83 -11.01 -15.63
CA THR A 75 -3.03 -11.60 -16.72
C THR A 75 -2.07 -10.57 -17.31
N LYS A 76 -2.52 -9.32 -17.48
CA LYS A 76 -1.68 -8.22 -17.93
C LYS A 76 -0.57 -7.91 -16.92
N LEU A 77 -0.89 -7.83 -15.63
CA LEU A 77 0.10 -7.58 -14.57
C LEU A 77 1.15 -8.70 -14.45
N THR A 78 0.74 -9.96 -14.63
CA THR A 78 1.68 -11.10 -14.67
C THR A 78 2.60 -11.02 -15.88
N LYS A 79 2.09 -10.67 -17.07
CA LYS A 79 2.92 -10.47 -18.27
C LYS A 79 3.92 -9.33 -18.09
N MET A 80 3.60 -8.31 -17.30
CA MET A 80 4.47 -7.18 -17.00
C MET A 80 5.50 -7.47 -15.89
N GLY A 81 5.52 -8.68 -15.33
CA GLY A 81 6.45 -9.03 -14.25
C GLY A 81 6.19 -8.30 -12.93
N LEU A 82 4.98 -7.77 -12.71
CA LEU A 82 4.63 -7.03 -11.49
C LEU A 82 4.02 -7.92 -10.40
N ILE A 83 3.37 -9.01 -10.80
CA ILE A 83 2.78 -9.99 -9.88
C ILE A 83 3.02 -11.40 -10.39
N ARG A 84 3.17 -12.35 -9.47
CA ARG A 84 3.09 -13.79 -9.77
C ARG A 84 1.81 -14.35 -9.21
N ARG A 85 1.09 -15.15 -10.00
CA ARG A 85 -0.12 -15.85 -9.55
C ARG A 85 0.19 -17.32 -9.28
N GLU A 86 -0.41 -17.85 -8.23
CA GLU A 86 -0.41 -19.27 -7.93
C GLU A 86 -1.84 -19.75 -7.66
N GLY A 87 -2.15 -20.95 -8.16
CA GLY A 87 -3.47 -21.56 -8.10
C GLY A 87 -4.36 -21.26 -9.31
N SER A 88 -5.39 -22.09 -9.44
CA SER A 88 -6.47 -21.97 -10.41
C SER A 88 -7.79 -22.36 -9.72
N GLY A 89 -8.90 -21.74 -10.10
CA GLY A 89 -10.23 -22.05 -9.55
C GLY A 89 -10.77 -21.04 -8.51
N ARG A 90 -11.29 -21.54 -7.37
CA ARG A 90 -12.08 -20.74 -6.41
C ARG A 90 -11.25 -19.80 -5.53
N SER A 91 -9.96 -20.07 -5.35
CA SER A 91 -9.04 -19.26 -4.56
C SER A 91 -7.75 -19.06 -5.34
N VAL A 92 -7.31 -17.81 -5.46
CA VAL A 92 -6.07 -17.46 -6.15
C VAL A 92 -5.17 -16.72 -5.18
N ARG A 93 -3.90 -17.09 -5.17
CA ARG A 93 -2.84 -16.42 -4.42
C ARG A 93 -2.04 -15.55 -5.37
N TYR A 94 -1.80 -14.30 -4.98
CA TYR A 94 -0.95 -13.37 -5.72
C TYR A 94 0.25 -13.01 -4.86
N TYR A 95 1.44 -13.10 -5.45
CA TYR A 95 2.71 -12.63 -4.87
C TYR A 95 3.12 -11.34 -5.57
N LEU A 96 3.62 -10.38 -4.80
CA LEU A 96 4.22 -9.17 -5.35
C LEU A 96 5.62 -9.46 -5.91
N LEU A 97 5.90 -8.84 -7.05
CA LEU A 97 7.24 -8.80 -7.64
C LEU A 97 7.77 -7.37 -7.60
N HIS A 98 9.05 -7.21 -7.90
CA HIS A 98 9.72 -5.92 -7.87
C HIS A 98 9.11 -4.94 -8.88
N GLU A 99 8.95 -3.68 -8.45
CA GLU A 99 8.23 -2.64 -9.19
C GLU A 99 8.90 -2.22 -10.51
N SER A 100 10.17 -2.56 -10.71
CA SER A 100 10.89 -2.33 -11.97
C SER A 100 10.43 -3.26 -13.09
N GLY A 101 9.70 -4.34 -12.79
CA GLY A 101 9.35 -5.36 -13.77
C GLY A 101 10.45 -6.38 -14.04
N SER A 102 11.52 -6.41 -13.24
CA SER A 102 12.60 -7.40 -13.37
C SER A 102 12.12 -8.85 -13.11
N GLY A 103 10.99 -9.00 -12.41
CA GLY A 103 10.47 -10.30 -12.00
C GLY A 103 11.04 -10.80 -10.66
N ASP A 104 11.92 -10.02 -10.03
CA ASP A 104 12.48 -10.35 -8.71
C ASP A 104 11.39 -10.35 -7.63
N PRO A 105 11.53 -11.16 -6.55
CA PRO A 105 10.61 -11.11 -5.43
C PRO A 105 10.53 -9.72 -4.80
N TYR A 106 9.31 -9.25 -4.53
CA TYR A 106 9.12 -8.02 -3.78
C TYR A 106 9.73 -8.14 -2.38
N THR A 107 10.53 -7.15 -2.00
CA THR A 107 11.04 -7.01 -0.63
C THR A 107 10.49 -5.71 -0.06
N ARG A 108 9.82 -5.79 1.09
CA ARG A 108 9.34 -4.57 1.76
C ARG A 108 10.54 -3.76 2.25
N PRO A 109 10.67 -2.49 1.85
CA PRO A 109 11.79 -1.69 2.29
C PRO A 109 11.68 -1.37 3.78
N LYS A 110 12.84 -1.41 4.45
CA LYS A 110 12.92 -1.25 5.90
C LYS A 110 13.17 0.21 6.26
N THR A 111 13.80 0.96 5.36
CA THR A 111 14.10 2.38 5.48
C THR A 111 13.53 3.17 4.30
N VAL A 112 13.50 4.50 4.41
CA VAL A 112 13.05 5.40 3.32
C VAL A 112 14.11 5.50 2.21
N ASP A 113 15.34 5.10 2.52
CA ASP A 113 16.48 5.13 1.60
C ASP A 113 16.66 3.80 0.84
N ASP A 114 16.03 2.71 1.29
CA ASP A 114 15.98 1.42 0.60
C ASP A 114 15.01 1.50 -0.59
N ASP A 115 15.53 1.86 -1.76
CA ASP A 115 14.80 1.89 -3.03
C ASP A 115 13.52 2.74 -3.07
N ARG A 116 13.14 3.19 -4.28
CA ARG A 116 11.99 4.08 -4.47
C ARG A 116 10.67 3.31 -4.36
N TRP A 117 10.28 2.98 -3.14
CA TRP A 117 9.01 2.33 -2.81
C TRP A 117 7.93 3.33 -2.41
N PHE A 118 6.67 3.02 -2.72
CA PHE A 118 5.53 3.80 -2.28
C PHE A 118 4.66 3.04 -1.27
N SER A 119 4.28 3.71 -0.19
CA SER A 119 3.26 3.24 0.75
C SER A 119 1.98 4.03 0.54
N LEU A 120 0.90 3.32 0.19
CA LEU A 120 -0.45 3.89 0.17
C LEU A 120 -1.09 3.77 1.55
N PRO A 121 -1.49 4.90 2.18
CA PRO A 121 -2.29 4.87 3.39
C PRO A 121 -3.65 4.20 3.13
N HIS A 122 -4.20 3.48 4.12
CA HIS A 122 -5.54 2.86 4.00
C HIS A 122 -6.64 3.88 3.65
N THR A 123 -6.44 5.15 4.02
CA THR A 123 -7.35 6.26 3.68
C THR A 123 -7.52 6.46 2.18
N TYR A 124 -6.62 5.93 1.34
CA TYR A 124 -6.81 5.89 -0.10
C TYR A 124 -8.10 5.15 -0.50
N TRP A 125 -8.38 3.99 0.10
CA TRP A 125 -9.62 3.26 -0.15
C TRP A 125 -10.77 3.76 0.73
N LEU A 126 -10.50 4.03 2.01
CA LEU A 126 -11.56 4.41 2.97
C LEU A 126 -12.22 5.74 2.63
N ASP A 127 -11.46 6.72 2.15
CA ASP A 127 -11.98 8.02 1.75
C ASP A 127 -12.38 8.04 0.24
N GLY A 128 -12.37 6.89 -0.46
CA GLY A 128 -12.81 6.76 -1.85
C GLY A 128 -11.90 7.39 -2.91
N TRP A 129 -10.59 7.54 -2.62
CA TRP A 129 -9.63 8.10 -3.59
C TRP A 129 -9.40 7.18 -4.78
N ASP A 130 -9.46 5.87 -4.56
CA ASP A 130 -9.43 4.83 -5.58
C ASP A 130 -10.50 5.03 -6.66
N GLN A 131 -11.70 5.47 -6.29
CA GLN A 131 -12.81 5.63 -7.23
C GLN A 131 -12.85 7.01 -7.90
N THR A 132 -12.24 8.00 -7.26
CA THR A 132 -12.39 9.40 -7.65
C THR A 132 -11.18 9.97 -8.36
N LEU A 133 -9.99 9.40 -8.17
CA LEU A 133 -8.82 9.76 -8.95
C LEU A 133 -8.84 9.07 -10.32
N GLY A 134 -8.54 9.82 -11.37
CA GLY A 134 -8.23 9.24 -12.67
C GLY A 134 -6.85 8.58 -12.69
N ALA A 135 -6.54 7.87 -13.76
CA ALA A 135 -5.23 7.23 -13.93
C ALA A 135 -4.05 8.23 -13.86
N PRO A 136 -4.10 9.42 -14.51
CA PRO A 136 -3.02 10.40 -14.39
C PRO A 136 -2.77 10.84 -12.95
N GLU A 137 -3.83 11.10 -12.19
CA GLU A 137 -3.72 11.50 -10.79
C GLU A 137 -3.17 10.36 -9.92
N LYS A 138 -3.64 9.12 -10.11
CA LYS A 138 -3.13 7.95 -9.38
C LYS A 138 -1.64 7.74 -9.63
N MET A 139 -1.22 7.82 -10.89
CA MET A 139 0.18 7.67 -11.27
C MET A 139 1.05 8.78 -10.68
N MET A 140 0.62 10.04 -10.76
CA MET A 140 1.37 11.14 -10.14
C MET A 140 1.41 11.03 -8.61
N LEU A 141 0.35 10.52 -7.98
CA LEU A 141 0.32 10.26 -6.54
C LEU A 141 1.35 9.19 -6.15
N MET A 142 1.44 8.10 -6.90
CA MET A 142 2.44 7.06 -6.66
C MET A 142 3.88 7.59 -6.85
N ILE A 143 4.12 8.42 -7.87
CA ILE A 143 5.43 9.06 -8.07
C ILE A 143 5.75 9.95 -6.88
N ALA A 144 4.78 10.75 -6.43
CA ALA A 144 4.94 11.63 -5.29
C ALA A 144 5.22 10.85 -3.99
N LEU A 145 4.61 9.68 -3.82
CA LEU A 145 4.77 8.84 -2.63
C LEU A 145 6.12 8.11 -2.58
N SER A 146 6.68 7.76 -3.74
CA SER A 146 8.01 7.17 -3.89
C SER A 146 9.14 8.20 -3.97
N SER A 147 8.80 9.49 -4.10
CA SER A 147 9.74 10.60 -4.12
C SER A 147 10.04 11.13 -2.73
N LYS A 148 11.07 11.97 -2.63
CA LYS A 148 11.37 12.75 -1.43
C LYS A 148 10.14 13.59 -1.01
N PRO A 149 9.99 13.95 0.29
CA PRO A 149 8.82 14.70 0.78
C PRO A 149 8.55 16.00 0.02
N THR A 150 9.62 16.60 -0.49
CA THR A 150 9.65 17.73 -1.41
C THR A 150 10.41 17.27 -2.64
N PHE A 151 9.78 17.34 -3.81
CA PHE A 151 10.38 16.90 -5.06
C PHE A 151 10.06 17.84 -6.20
N GLU A 152 10.95 17.84 -7.19
CA GLU A 152 10.80 18.58 -8.43
C GLU A 152 10.45 17.60 -9.54
N LEU A 153 9.48 17.98 -10.37
CA LEU A 153 9.14 17.21 -11.56
C LEU A 153 8.85 18.18 -12.71
N PRO A 154 9.90 18.60 -13.45
CA PRO A 154 9.72 19.30 -14.71
C PRO A 154 8.92 18.41 -15.67
N TYR A 155 7.84 18.94 -16.24
CA TYR A 155 6.92 18.12 -17.03
C TYR A 155 7.62 17.47 -18.24
N ASN A 156 8.55 18.20 -18.88
CA ASN A 156 9.35 17.70 -20.01
C ASN A 156 10.27 16.51 -19.66
N ARG A 157 10.57 16.29 -18.38
CA ARG A 157 11.36 15.14 -17.90
C ARG A 157 10.48 13.92 -17.60
N ALA A 158 9.16 14.08 -17.44
CA ALA A 158 8.27 12.98 -17.12
C ALA A 158 8.30 11.82 -18.14
N PRO A 159 8.41 12.06 -19.47
CA PRO A 159 8.53 10.97 -20.44
C PRO A 159 9.80 10.15 -20.26
N ILE A 160 10.94 10.82 -20.06
CA ILE A 160 12.25 10.16 -19.92
C ILE A 160 12.34 9.41 -18.58
N TRP A 161 11.87 10.03 -17.51
CA TRP A 161 12.02 9.50 -16.15
C TRP A 161 11.00 8.43 -15.80
N TYR A 162 9.78 8.51 -16.34
CA TYR A 162 8.67 7.67 -15.90
C TYR A 162 7.86 7.08 -17.06
N GLY A 163 8.16 7.41 -18.32
CA GLY A 163 7.41 6.92 -19.48
C GLY A 163 6.02 7.55 -19.63
N ILE A 164 5.78 8.68 -18.95
CA ILE A 164 4.49 9.34 -18.91
C ILE A 164 4.58 10.63 -19.74
N SER A 165 3.62 10.86 -20.63
CA SER A 165 3.60 12.07 -21.45
C SER A 165 3.56 13.34 -20.59
N GLU A 166 4.16 14.42 -21.10
CA GLU A 166 4.17 15.72 -20.43
C GLU A 166 2.76 16.19 -20.07
N SER A 167 1.82 16.04 -21.00
CA SER A 167 0.41 16.41 -20.83
C SER A 167 -0.28 15.59 -19.73
N THR A 168 0.03 14.30 -19.62
CA THR A 168 -0.51 13.42 -18.57
C THR A 168 0.06 13.80 -17.21
N ALA A 169 1.37 14.03 -17.11
CA ALA A 169 2.02 14.44 -15.87
C ALA A 169 1.47 15.78 -15.36
N LYS A 170 1.40 16.78 -16.26
CA LYS A 170 0.80 18.10 -15.96
C LYS A 170 -0.64 17.95 -15.47
N ARG A 171 -1.47 17.20 -16.19
CA ARG A 171 -2.88 16.97 -15.82
C ARG A 171 -3.00 16.31 -14.44
N GLY A 172 -2.23 15.26 -14.18
CA GLY A 172 -2.26 14.54 -12.91
C GLY A 172 -1.85 15.42 -11.72
N LEU A 173 -0.75 16.16 -11.85
CA LEU A 173 -0.24 17.03 -10.79
C LEU A 173 -1.16 18.23 -10.53
N THR A 174 -1.65 18.88 -11.58
CA THR A 174 -2.60 20.00 -11.45
C THR A 174 -3.86 19.56 -10.72
N ARG A 175 -4.46 18.44 -11.14
CA ARG A 175 -5.71 17.97 -10.52
C ARG A 175 -5.52 17.47 -9.09
N LEU A 176 -4.38 16.85 -8.76
CA LEU A 176 -4.06 16.51 -7.36
C LEU A 176 -3.92 17.73 -6.46
N ALA A 177 -3.42 18.86 -7.00
CA ALA A 177 -3.27 20.10 -6.27
C ALA A 177 -4.57 20.89 -6.11
N GLU A 178 -5.42 20.88 -7.14
CA GLU A 178 -6.68 21.64 -7.15
C GLU A 178 -7.84 20.91 -6.44
N ARG A 179 -7.70 19.60 -6.22
CA ARG A 179 -8.72 18.78 -5.58
C ARG A 179 -8.99 19.20 -4.14
N LYS A 180 -10.21 18.94 -3.65
CA LYS A 180 -10.59 19.09 -2.24
C LYS A 180 -10.96 17.73 -1.61
N PRO A 181 -10.32 17.32 -0.50
CA PRO A 181 -9.13 17.95 0.09
C PRO A 181 -7.91 17.76 -0.83
N ALA A 182 -6.97 18.71 -0.81
CA ALA A 182 -5.78 18.64 -1.66
C ALA A 182 -4.83 17.55 -1.15
N ALA A 183 -4.29 16.74 -2.07
CA ALA A 183 -3.28 15.75 -1.72
C ALA A 183 -1.86 16.34 -1.78
N LEU A 184 -1.69 17.40 -2.56
CA LEU A 184 -0.40 17.90 -3.00
C LEU A 184 -0.40 19.43 -3.04
N LEU A 185 0.66 20.05 -2.51
CA LEU A 185 0.93 21.47 -2.67
C LEU A 185 1.91 21.67 -3.82
N ARG A 186 1.63 22.67 -4.66
CA ARG A 186 2.51 23.16 -5.71
C ARG A 186 3.07 24.51 -5.28
N TYR A 187 4.38 24.67 -5.37
CA TYR A 187 5.05 25.95 -5.16
C TYR A 187 6.04 26.19 -6.29
N GLN A 188 6.23 27.46 -6.62
CA GLN A 188 7.17 27.90 -7.63
C GLN A 188 8.29 28.65 -6.95
N ARG A 189 9.52 28.27 -7.26
CA ARG A 189 10.72 28.97 -6.84
C ARG A 189 11.39 29.56 -8.08
N TRP A 190 11.88 30.78 -7.95
CA TRP A 190 12.75 31.40 -8.95
C TRP A 190 14.19 31.10 -8.56
N GLU A 191 14.95 30.51 -9.48
CA GLU A 191 16.38 30.31 -9.31
C GLU A 191 17.13 31.07 -10.40
N PRO A 192 18.27 31.72 -10.06
CA PRO A 192 19.14 32.30 -11.07
C PRO A 192 19.63 31.20 -12.01
N ASP A 193 19.55 31.45 -13.31
CA ASP A 193 20.04 30.55 -14.35
C ASP A 193 20.72 31.37 -15.45
N ALA A 194 22.05 31.34 -15.45
CA ALA A 194 22.86 32.06 -16.43
C ALA A 194 22.64 31.57 -17.87
N ALA A 195 22.10 30.36 -18.06
CA ALA A 195 21.76 29.82 -19.38
C ALA A 195 20.38 30.28 -19.87
N SER A 196 19.55 30.87 -19.01
CA SER A 196 18.24 31.41 -19.37
C SER A 196 18.37 32.83 -19.92
N ARG A 197 17.60 33.16 -20.97
CA ARG A 197 17.53 34.51 -21.54
C ARG A 197 17.11 35.58 -20.51
N THR A 198 16.37 35.17 -19.48
CA THR A 198 15.92 36.05 -18.41
C THR A 198 16.83 36.03 -17.18
N LEU A 199 17.94 35.28 -17.19
CA LEU A 199 18.81 35.02 -16.04
C LEU A 199 18.13 34.32 -14.85
N TRP A 200 16.87 33.90 -15.03
CA TRP A 200 16.06 33.21 -14.04
C TRP A 200 15.35 32.03 -14.68
N ARG A 201 15.20 30.95 -13.91
CA ARG A 201 14.35 29.80 -14.25
C ARG A 201 13.31 29.59 -13.16
N THR A 202 12.09 29.23 -13.57
CA THR A 202 11.04 28.83 -12.64
C THR A 202 11.14 27.34 -12.38
N ILE A 203 11.42 26.96 -11.14
CA ILE A 203 11.34 25.58 -10.69
C ILE A 203 9.97 25.35 -10.06
N THR A 204 9.26 24.35 -10.57
CA THR A 204 8.00 23.90 -9.95
C THR A 204 8.30 22.70 -9.08
N SER A 205 8.01 22.87 -7.80
CA SER A 205 8.25 21.87 -6.77
C SER A 205 6.92 21.47 -6.13
N TYR A 206 6.87 20.24 -5.66
CA TYR A 206 5.67 19.61 -5.13
C TYR A 206 5.93 19.04 -3.74
N ARG A 207 4.87 18.97 -2.92
CA ARG A 207 4.91 18.39 -1.58
C ARG A 207 3.59 17.72 -1.23
N LEU A 208 3.64 16.47 -0.76
CA LEU A 208 2.47 15.78 -0.23
C LEU A 208 2.06 16.33 1.13
N ILE A 209 0.76 16.54 1.34
CA ILE A 209 0.22 17.15 2.57
C ILE A 209 -0.81 16.29 3.27
N GLY A 210 -1.13 16.68 4.52
CA GLY A 210 -2.15 16.01 5.34
C GLY A 210 -1.85 14.53 5.54
N LYS A 211 -2.83 13.69 5.21
CA LYS A 211 -2.78 12.23 5.33
C LYS A 211 -1.70 11.58 4.42
N TRP A 212 -1.28 12.28 3.37
CA TRP A 212 -0.29 11.78 2.39
C TRP A 212 1.15 12.12 2.77
N SER A 213 1.35 13.05 3.69
CA SER A 213 2.68 13.53 4.08
C SER A 213 3.54 12.39 4.65
N ALA A 214 4.85 12.46 4.41
CA ALA A 214 5.80 11.47 4.92
C ALA A 214 5.71 11.32 6.46
N ARG A 215 5.48 12.43 7.18
CA ARG A 215 5.31 12.44 8.64
C ARG A 215 4.08 11.65 9.08
N SER A 216 2.92 11.91 8.46
CA SER A 216 1.67 11.18 8.77
C SER A 216 1.82 9.68 8.49
N ARG A 217 2.44 9.32 7.37
CA ARG A 217 2.69 7.92 7.00
C ARG A 217 3.64 7.23 7.99
N ALA A 218 4.74 7.89 8.35
CA ALA A 218 5.69 7.36 9.33
C ALA A 218 5.05 7.15 10.70
N ALA A 219 4.17 8.05 11.15
CA ALA A 219 3.45 7.90 12.41
C ALA A 219 2.52 6.66 12.41
N VAL A 220 1.78 6.43 11.32
CA VAL A 220 0.92 5.25 11.16
C VAL A 220 1.75 3.96 11.14
N MET A 221 2.85 3.94 10.38
CA MET A 221 3.76 2.78 10.30
C MET A 221 4.40 2.46 11.65
N ARG A 222 4.78 3.48 12.43
CA ARG A 222 5.34 3.31 13.77
C ARG A 222 4.31 2.72 14.74
N LYS A 223 3.07 3.21 14.70
CA LYS A 223 1.96 2.67 15.51
C LYS A 223 1.67 1.20 15.16
N GLN A 224 1.68 0.85 13.88
CA GLN A 224 1.50 -0.55 13.45
C GLN A 224 2.63 -1.47 13.92
N ARG A 225 3.88 -0.98 14.03
CA ARG A 225 5.00 -1.74 14.62
C ARG A 225 4.86 -1.91 16.14
N SER A 226 4.32 -0.92 16.85
CA SER A 226 4.08 -1.07 18.29
C SER A 226 2.88 -1.98 18.59
N ASP A 227 1.91 -2.00 17.68
CA ASP A 227 0.70 -2.83 17.78
C ASP A 227 0.91 -4.23 17.16
N GLU A 228 2.10 -4.53 16.62
CA GLU A 228 2.49 -5.89 16.24
C GLU A 228 2.45 -6.74 17.52
N PRO A 229 1.69 -7.85 17.55
CA PRO A 229 1.37 -8.51 18.80
C PRO A 229 2.67 -8.97 19.47
N VAL A 230 2.83 -8.56 20.73
CA VAL A 230 3.61 -9.30 21.72
C VAL A 230 3.37 -10.77 21.43
N LYS A 231 4.44 -11.46 21.05
CA LYS A 231 4.44 -12.81 20.50
C LYS A 231 3.35 -13.66 21.19
N PHE A 232 2.46 -14.24 20.40
CA PHE A 232 1.85 -15.53 20.73
C PHE A 232 2.98 -16.58 20.75
N ARG A 233 3.89 -16.45 21.71
CA ARG A 233 4.89 -17.46 22.03
C ARG A 233 4.32 -18.20 23.23
N GLU A 234 4.13 -19.49 23.01
CA GLU A 234 4.00 -20.52 24.04
C GLU A 234 2.80 -20.34 24.97
N ASN A 235 1.64 -20.72 24.47
CA ASN A 235 0.62 -21.33 25.31
C ASN A 235 -0.05 -22.47 24.54
N LYS A 236 0.78 -23.31 23.91
CA LYS A 236 0.32 -24.58 23.35
C LYS A 236 -0.12 -25.51 24.48
N GLU A 237 0.63 -25.50 25.60
CA GLU A 237 0.24 -26.20 26.84
C GLU A 237 -1.07 -25.67 27.41
N ALA A 238 -1.31 -24.35 27.47
CA ALA A 238 -2.58 -23.83 27.99
C ALA A 238 -3.78 -24.12 27.06
N LEU A 239 -3.57 -24.21 25.74
CA LEU A 239 -4.61 -24.56 24.78
C LEU A 239 -4.92 -26.06 24.81
N ASP A 240 -3.89 -26.90 24.94
CA ASP A 240 -4.02 -28.36 25.05
C ASP A 240 -4.65 -28.74 26.40
N LEU A 241 -4.29 -28.07 27.51
CA LEU A 241 -4.90 -28.26 28.84
C LEU A 241 -6.37 -27.81 28.86
N ALA A 242 -6.72 -26.74 28.14
CA ALA A 242 -8.10 -26.28 28.00
C ALA A 242 -8.94 -27.21 27.10
N LEU A 243 -8.33 -27.82 26.07
CA LEU A 243 -9.00 -28.82 25.23
C LEU A 243 -9.22 -30.14 25.99
N GLU A 244 -8.24 -30.60 26.78
CA GLU A 244 -8.37 -31.80 27.62
C GLU A 244 -9.41 -31.62 28.73
N SER A 245 -9.47 -30.43 29.34
CA SER A 245 -10.50 -30.08 30.32
C SER A 245 -11.91 -30.02 29.73
N ALA A 246 -12.04 -29.70 28.43
CA ALA A 246 -13.33 -29.60 27.75
C ALA A 246 -13.85 -30.96 27.22
N LEU A 247 -13.01 -31.99 27.19
CA LEU A 247 -13.33 -33.34 26.69
C LEU A 247 -13.59 -34.38 27.79
N SER A 248 -13.51 -34.00 29.07
CA SER A 248 -13.90 -34.88 30.19
C SER A 248 -15.39 -34.73 30.55
N PRO A 249 -16.11 -35.84 30.84
CA PRO A 249 -17.51 -35.79 31.21
C PRO A 249 -17.73 -35.07 32.56
N PRO A 250 -18.90 -34.43 32.75
CA PRO A 250 -19.14 -33.56 33.90
C PRO A 250 -19.27 -34.41 35.16
N GLY A 251 -18.23 -34.43 35.99
CA GLY A 251 -18.26 -35.20 37.23
C GLY A 251 -17.08 -35.07 38.19
N THR A 252 -15.89 -34.67 37.75
CA THR A 252 -14.74 -34.60 38.67
C THR A 252 -13.79 -33.45 38.32
N LEU A 253 -14.03 -32.26 38.86
CA LEU A 253 -13.06 -31.17 38.88
C LEU A 253 -12.24 -31.25 40.17
N VAL A 254 -11.07 -31.88 40.10
CA VAL A 254 -9.98 -31.63 41.05
C VAL A 254 -9.15 -30.49 40.48
N ILE A 255 -9.28 -29.29 41.04
CA ILE A 255 -8.44 -28.15 40.68
C ILE A 255 -7.07 -28.35 41.36
N PRO A 256 -5.95 -28.45 40.64
CA PRO A 256 -4.64 -28.43 41.27
C PRO A 256 -4.37 -27.03 41.81
N LYS A 257 -4.03 -26.96 43.11
CA LYS A 257 -3.51 -25.76 43.76
C LYS A 257 -2.13 -25.44 43.22
N GLU A 258 -2.04 -24.59 42.21
CA GLU A 258 -0.84 -23.76 42.00
C GLU A 258 -1.20 -22.27 42.07
N THR A 259 -1.06 -21.80 43.30
CA THR A 259 -1.14 -20.43 43.79
C THR A 259 -0.10 -19.56 43.10
N LYS A 260 -0.52 -18.70 42.14
CA LYS A 260 0.16 -17.44 41.77
C LYS A 260 -0.54 -16.62 40.67
N ILE A 261 -1.47 -17.21 39.93
CA ILE A 261 -2.15 -16.52 38.82
C ILE A 261 -3.41 -15.77 39.29
N VAL A 262 -4.14 -16.30 40.27
CA VAL A 262 -5.39 -15.71 40.78
C VAL A 262 -5.16 -14.40 41.54
N GLU A 263 -4.14 -14.34 42.41
CA GLU A 263 -3.78 -13.10 43.13
C GLU A 263 -3.40 -11.94 42.19
N ARG A 264 -2.83 -12.27 41.02
CA ARG A 264 -2.42 -11.26 40.04
C ARG A 264 -3.59 -10.69 39.24
N ILE A 265 -4.66 -11.47 39.07
CA ILE A 265 -5.88 -11.04 38.36
C ILE A 265 -6.77 -10.22 39.30
N GLU A 266 -6.92 -10.62 40.57
CA GLU A 266 -7.70 -9.87 41.56
C GLU A 266 -7.07 -8.49 41.86
N GLY A 267 -5.73 -8.41 41.97
CA GLY A 267 -5.01 -7.15 42.15
C GLY A 267 -4.97 -6.22 40.92
N LEU A 268 -5.47 -6.66 39.77
CA LEU A 268 -5.66 -5.83 38.56
C LEU A 268 -7.08 -5.27 38.51
N ILE A 269 -8.09 -6.04 38.95
CA ILE A 269 -9.50 -5.63 38.97
C ILE A 269 -9.74 -4.54 40.02
N ASP A 270 -9.09 -4.61 41.19
CA ASP A 270 -9.24 -3.58 42.24
C ASP A 270 -8.61 -2.23 41.86
N ARG A 271 -7.58 -2.23 41.00
CA ARG A 271 -6.94 -0.99 40.53
C ARG A 271 -7.77 -0.24 39.49
N ASP A 272 -8.54 -0.96 38.68
CA ASP A 272 -9.46 -0.32 37.73
C ASP A 272 -10.71 0.24 38.43
N ARG A 273 -11.22 -0.45 39.47
CA ARG A 273 -12.32 0.08 40.29
C ARG A 273 -11.98 1.37 41.04
N GLN A 274 -10.75 1.55 41.52
CA GLN A 274 -10.34 2.79 42.19
C GLN A 274 -10.10 3.97 41.24
N LYS A 275 -9.94 3.72 39.94
CA LYS A 275 -9.75 4.78 38.94
C LYS A 275 -11.07 5.38 38.42
N GLU A 276 -12.18 4.67 38.53
CA GLU A 276 -13.51 5.18 38.12
C GLU A 276 -14.20 6.04 39.19
N LEU A 277 -13.61 6.17 40.39
CA LEU A 277 -14.16 6.92 41.54
C LEU A 277 -13.36 8.20 41.87
N ARG A 278 -12.55 8.73 40.95
CA ARG A 278 -11.86 10.02 41.08
C ARG A 278 -12.16 10.96 39.92
#